data_AF-A0A1G8FB63-F1
#
_entry.id   AF-A0A1G8FB63-F1
#
_cell.length_a   1.000
_cell.length_b   1.000
_cell.length_c   1.000
_cell.angle_alpha   90.00
_cell.angle_beta   90.00
_cell.angle_gamma   90.00
#
_symmetry.space_group_name_H-M   'P 1'
#
loop_
_entity.id
_entity.type
_entity.pdbx_description
1 polymer ?
#
loop_
_entity_poly.entity_id
_entity_poly.type
_entity_poly.pdbx_seq_one_letter_code
_entity_poly.pdbx_strand_id
1 'polypeptide(L)'
;MLLTFSELGGIDAVARWLDASLKFQRSLSSLMSVRNTDRIYVENRFLNVTYAAEAFHRLTEGGSYIAPDEYDAVLQAYAAITPTEHRDWFIDKLSYGNEPPLSKRMRKLAARSRPATRNLIGDAGRWAQTISQTRNELTHLAGDSRTFNNGDLYYLSESVYSVMRVCMLLESGVPESALAAKSDCNALNWHKERIRQAIDNIRAQFK
;
A
#
# COMPACT_ATOMS: atom_id res chain seq x y z
N MET A 1 -11.13 14.62 -0.28
CA MET A 1 -12.39 14.05 0.27
C MET A 1 -12.64 14.60 1.68
N LEU A 2 -13.75 15.30 1.86
CA LEU A 2 -14.27 15.74 3.17
C LEU A 2 -15.58 14.99 3.41
N LEU A 3 -15.79 14.53 4.63
CA LEU A 3 -17.03 13.91 5.09
C LEU A 3 -17.64 14.84 6.15
N THR A 4 -18.95 15.02 6.12
CA THR A 4 -19.64 15.67 7.24
C THR A 4 -19.63 14.74 8.46
N PHE A 5 -19.88 15.30 9.65
CA PHE A 5 -20.00 14.49 10.86
C PHE A 5 -21.12 13.45 10.76
N SER A 6 -22.23 13.79 10.11
CA SER A 6 -23.32 12.84 9.85
C SER A 6 -22.92 11.75 8.86
N GLU A 7 -22.23 12.10 7.77
CA GLU A 7 -21.71 11.13 6.78
C GLU A 7 -20.66 10.18 7.37
N LEU A 8 -19.90 10.64 8.37
CA LEU A 8 -18.97 9.80 9.11
C LEU A 8 -19.71 8.72 9.92
N GLY A 9 -20.94 9.00 10.35
CA GLY A 9 -21.73 8.18 11.28
C GLY A 9 -21.81 8.76 12.70
N GLY A 10 -21.59 10.07 12.84
CA GLY A 10 -21.74 10.80 14.10
C GLY A 10 -20.70 10.43 15.16
N ILE A 11 -21.10 10.55 16.43
CA ILE A 11 -20.20 10.32 17.57
C ILE A 11 -19.79 8.85 17.68
N ASP A 12 -20.68 7.92 17.31
CA ASP A 12 -20.39 6.50 17.33
C ASP A 12 -19.27 6.14 16.34
N ALA A 13 -19.20 6.83 15.20
CA ALA A 13 -18.10 6.65 14.26
C ALA A 13 -16.77 7.17 14.80
N VAL A 14 -16.78 8.25 15.59
CA VAL A 14 -15.58 8.73 16.28
C VAL A 14 -15.12 7.73 17.32
N ALA A 15 -16.04 7.15 18.11
CA ALA A 15 -15.71 6.11 19.07
C ALA A 15 -15.10 4.87 18.38
N ARG A 16 -15.74 4.36 17.31
CA ARG A 16 -15.19 3.26 16.49
C ARG A 16 -13.82 3.60 15.91
N TRP A 17 -13.62 4.84 15.46
CA TRP A 17 -12.33 5.28 14.95
C TRP A 17 -11.24 5.27 16.02
N LEU A 18 -11.53 5.74 17.24
CA LEU A 18 -10.59 5.68 18.36
C LEU A 18 -10.16 4.24 18.63
N ASP A 19 -11.12 3.31 18.71
CA ASP A 19 -10.83 1.88 18.94
C ASP A 19 -10.05 1.24 17.78
N ALA A 20 -10.47 1.50 16.54
CA ALA A 20 -9.85 0.93 15.36
C ALA A 20 -8.42 1.48 15.14
N SER A 21 -8.23 2.78 15.33
CA SER A 21 -6.95 3.46 15.09
C SER A 21 -5.81 2.92 15.94
N LEU A 22 -6.11 2.43 17.15
CA LEU A 22 -5.12 1.78 18.03
C LEU A 22 -4.56 0.49 17.40
N LYS A 23 -5.39 -0.26 16.67
CA LYS A 23 -4.98 -1.52 16.03
C LYS A 23 -3.97 -1.32 14.91
N PHE A 24 -4.01 -0.16 14.24
CA PHE A 24 -3.11 0.17 13.13
C PHE A 24 -2.30 1.45 13.37
N GLN A 25 -2.07 1.82 14.63
CA GLN A 25 -1.44 3.09 15.02
C GLN A 25 -0.10 3.33 14.30
N ARG A 26 0.76 2.30 14.20
CA ARG A 26 2.05 2.43 13.48
C ARG A 26 1.87 2.79 12.01
N SER A 27 0.91 2.15 11.35
CA SER A 27 0.59 2.46 9.95
C SER A 27 -0.01 3.86 9.83
N LEU A 28 -0.92 4.23 10.73
CA LEU A 28 -1.53 5.55 10.75
C LEU A 28 -0.49 6.65 10.97
N SER A 29 0.42 6.50 11.94
CA SER A 29 1.50 7.46 12.20
C SER A 29 2.41 7.62 10.99
N SER A 30 2.80 6.52 10.33
CA SER A 30 3.59 6.58 9.10
C SER A 30 2.84 7.27 7.96
N LEU A 31 1.55 6.95 7.76
CA LEU A 31 0.71 7.64 6.78
C LEU A 31 0.59 9.13 7.06
N MET A 32 0.37 9.53 8.31
CA MET A 32 0.18 10.93 8.72
C MET A 32 1.48 11.73 8.70
N SER A 33 2.65 11.08 8.83
CA SER A 33 3.97 11.74 8.71
C SER A 33 4.13 12.54 7.42
N VAL A 34 3.49 12.09 6.33
CA VAL A 34 3.59 12.75 5.01
C VAL A 34 2.72 14.01 4.89
N ARG A 35 1.84 14.25 5.86
CA ARG A 35 0.99 15.45 5.96
C ARG A 35 1.38 16.38 7.10
N ASN A 36 1.92 15.82 8.18
CA ASN A 36 2.22 16.56 9.41
C ASN A 36 3.66 17.06 9.50
N THR A 37 4.48 16.85 8.46
CA THR A 37 5.88 17.30 8.40
C THR A 37 6.01 18.41 7.38
N ASP A 38 6.60 19.55 7.77
CA ASP A 38 6.77 20.73 6.90
C ASP A 38 7.64 20.46 5.67
N ARG A 39 8.64 19.59 5.81
CA ARG A 39 9.58 19.23 4.74
C ARG A 39 9.92 17.74 4.81
N ILE A 40 9.60 17.00 3.75
CA ILE A 40 9.99 15.60 3.57
C ILE A 40 10.42 15.39 2.12
N TYR A 41 11.53 14.69 1.92
CA TYR A 41 11.95 14.26 0.58
C TYR A 41 10.89 13.35 -0.03
N VAL A 42 10.69 13.43 -1.34
CA VAL A 42 9.59 12.74 -2.01
C VAL A 42 9.77 11.21 -2.02
N GLU A 43 11.01 10.75 -2.00
CA GLU A 43 11.39 9.36 -1.82
C GLU A 43 10.94 8.87 -0.44
N ASN A 44 11.24 9.64 0.61
CA ASN A 44 10.78 9.33 1.97
C ASN A 44 9.26 9.39 2.08
N ARG A 45 8.60 10.32 1.38
CA ARG A 45 7.14 10.37 1.28
C ARG A 45 6.59 9.06 0.73
N PHE A 46 7.16 8.59 -0.37
CA PHE A 46 6.76 7.36 -1.04
C PHE A 46 7.03 6.13 -0.17
N LEU A 47 8.21 6.04 0.44
CA LEU A 47 8.57 4.95 1.36
C LEU A 47 7.64 4.90 2.57
N ASN A 48 7.27 6.05 3.14
CA ASN A 48 6.36 6.10 4.28
C ASN A 48 4.94 5.65 3.91
N VAL A 49 4.36 6.10 2.80
CA VAL A 49 3.00 5.67 2.41
C VAL A 49 2.96 4.19 2.02
N THR A 50 4.02 3.66 1.41
CA THR A 50 4.11 2.25 1.03
C THR A 50 4.33 1.35 2.24
N TYR A 51 5.18 1.77 3.19
CA TYR A 51 5.31 1.12 4.49
C TYR A 51 3.98 1.08 5.24
N ALA A 52 3.28 2.23 5.31
CA ALA A 52 1.97 2.31 5.95
C ALA A 52 0.99 1.32 5.33
N ALA A 53 0.96 1.21 4.00
CA ALA A 53 0.11 0.27 3.28
C ALA A 53 0.43 -1.19 3.60
N GLU A 54 1.71 -1.57 3.58
CA GLU A 54 2.11 -2.93 3.92
C GLU A 54 1.77 -3.27 5.37
N ALA A 55 2.11 -2.39 6.32
CA ALA A 55 1.82 -2.59 7.74
C ALA A 55 0.32 -2.71 8.01
N PHE A 56 -0.50 -1.84 7.39
CA PHE A 56 -1.95 -1.89 7.54
C PHE A 56 -2.55 -3.19 7.01
N HIS A 57 -2.15 -3.61 5.80
CA HIS A 57 -2.62 -4.87 5.24
C HIS A 57 -2.21 -6.05 6.13
N ARG A 58 -0.97 -6.09 6.62
CA ARG A 58 -0.52 -7.15 7.54
C ARG A 58 -1.38 -7.24 8.81
N LEU A 59 -1.79 -6.09 9.36
CA LEU A 59 -2.58 -6.01 10.60
C LEU A 59 -4.07 -6.32 10.41
N THR A 60 -4.64 -6.01 9.24
CA THR A 60 -6.10 -6.07 9.01
C THR A 60 -6.54 -7.26 8.16
N GLU A 61 -5.77 -7.62 7.14
CA GLU A 61 -6.08 -8.73 6.23
C GLU A 61 -5.10 -9.90 6.39
N GLY A 62 -3.86 -9.60 6.82
CA GLY A 62 -2.79 -10.56 6.98
C GLY A 62 -2.60 -11.43 5.74
N GLY A 63 -2.45 -12.73 5.99
CA GLY A 63 -2.49 -13.77 4.98
C GLY A 63 -1.12 -14.35 4.67
N SER A 64 -1.05 -15.66 4.84
CA SER A 64 -0.09 -16.55 4.20
C SER A 64 -0.78 -17.27 3.04
N TYR A 65 -0.01 -17.86 2.10
CA TYR A 65 -0.61 -18.69 1.05
C TYR A 65 -1.13 -20.02 1.61
N ILE A 66 -0.37 -20.60 2.54
CA ILE A 66 -0.69 -21.83 3.27
C ILE A 66 -0.39 -21.66 4.76
N ALA A 67 -0.78 -22.64 5.59
CA ALA A 67 -0.52 -22.57 7.02
C ALA A 67 1.01 -22.50 7.29
N PRO A 68 1.48 -21.74 8.31
CA PRO A 68 2.92 -21.57 8.54
C PRO A 68 3.68 -22.88 8.75
N ASP A 69 3.09 -23.83 9.46
CA ASP A 69 3.60 -25.18 9.67
C ASP A 69 3.67 -25.99 8.37
N GLU A 70 2.66 -25.87 7.51
CA GLU A 70 2.66 -26.48 6.18
C GLU A 70 3.77 -25.89 5.30
N TYR A 71 3.98 -24.57 5.35
CA TYR A 71 5.05 -23.92 4.62
C TYR A 71 6.44 -24.31 5.11
N ASP A 72 6.62 -24.39 6.43
CA ASP A 72 7.88 -24.84 7.02
C ASP A 72 8.19 -26.29 6.58
N ALA A 73 7.18 -27.17 6.56
CA ALA A 73 7.34 -28.53 6.06
C ALA A 73 7.76 -28.57 4.58
N VAL A 74 7.12 -27.76 3.73
CA VAL A 74 7.49 -27.61 2.32
C VAL A 74 8.92 -27.08 2.15
N LEU A 75 9.29 -26.06 2.93
CA LEU A 75 10.63 -25.45 2.89
C LEU A 75 11.70 -26.46 3.30
N GLN A 76 11.47 -27.24 4.35
CA GLN A 76 12.39 -28.29 4.78
C GLN A 76 12.51 -29.43 3.76
N ALA A 77 11.41 -29.80 3.10
CA ALA A 77 11.45 -30.80 2.03
C ALA A 77 12.34 -30.34 0.85
N TYR A 78 12.25 -29.07 0.45
CA TYR A 78 13.15 -28.52 -0.58
C TYR A 78 14.59 -28.35 -0.09
N ALA A 79 14.79 -27.97 1.18
CA ALA A 79 16.13 -27.84 1.76
C ALA A 79 16.88 -29.19 1.79
N ALA A 80 16.16 -30.29 2.05
CA ALA A 80 16.72 -31.64 2.12
C ALA A 80 17.34 -32.10 0.78
N ILE A 81 16.74 -31.71 -0.35
CA ILE A 81 17.23 -32.04 -1.70
C ILE A 81 18.23 -31.03 -2.26
N THR A 82 18.42 -29.89 -1.58
CA THR A 82 19.36 -28.83 -1.99
C THR A 82 20.78 -29.19 -1.54
N PRO A 83 21.81 -29.01 -2.39
CA PRO A 83 23.22 -29.20 -1.99
C PRO A 83 23.55 -28.45 -0.70
N THR A 84 24.32 -29.08 0.18
CA THR A 84 24.66 -28.52 1.50
C THR A 84 25.31 -27.13 1.42
N GLU A 85 26.09 -26.88 0.37
CA GLU A 85 26.73 -25.58 0.10
C GLU A 85 25.75 -24.44 -0.23
N HIS A 86 24.52 -24.75 -0.63
CA HIS A 86 23.50 -23.76 -1.02
C HIS A 86 22.30 -23.72 -0.08
N ARG A 87 22.21 -24.67 0.87
CA ARG A 87 21.03 -24.87 1.70
C ARG A 87 20.66 -23.63 2.52
N ASP A 88 21.62 -23.04 3.22
CA ASP A 88 21.36 -21.87 4.08
C ASP A 88 20.96 -20.65 3.27
N TRP A 89 21.63 -20.40 2.13
CA TRP A 89 21.25 -19.34 1.20
C TRP A 89 19.84 -19.55 0.66
N PHE A 90 19.48 -20.79 0.31
CA PHE A 90 18.15 -21.12 -0.22
C PHE A 90 17.05 -20.89 0.83
N ILE A 91 17.26 -21.37 2.06
CA ILE A 91 16.31 -21.17 3.17
C ILE A 91 16.16 -19.68 3.48
N ASP A 92 17.25 -18.92 3.55
CA ASP A 92 17.19 -17.47 3.76
C ASP A 92 16.34 -16.78 2.68
N LYS A 93 16.55 -17.13 1.40
CA LYS A 93 15.77 -16.55 0.30
C LYS A 93 14.29 -16.88 0.31
N LEU A 94 13.90 -18.04 0.85
CA LEU A 94 12.50 -18.47 0.90
C LEU A 94 11.83 -18.26 2.26
N SER A 95 12.54 -17.77 3.28
CA SER A 95 11.98 -17.59 4.63
C SER A 95 10.71 -16.73 4.66
N TYR A 96 10.56 -15.82 3.70
CA TYR A 96 9.37 -14.94 3.57
C TYR A 96 8.47 -15.31 2.38
N GLY A 97 8.71 -16.43 1.70
CA GLY A 97 8.00 -16.80 0.47
C GLY A 97 6.53 -17.15 0.68
N ASN A 98 6.11 -17.46 1.91
CA ASN A 98 4.70 -17.67 2.25
C ASN A 98 3.90 -16.37 2.36
N GLU A 99 4.57 -15.21 2.35
CA GLU A 99 3.89 -13.92 2.46
C GLU A 99 3.50 -13.35 1.09
N PRO A 100 2.35 -12.65 1.00
CA PRO A 100 1.95 -11.99 -0.24
C PRO A 100 2.94 -10.85 -0.58
N PRO A 101 3.39 -10.71 -1.83
CA PRO A 101 4.24 -9.58 -2.21
C PRO A 101 3.49 -8.25 -2.11
N LEU A 102 4.23 -7.14 -2.04
CA LEU A 102 3.65 -5.79 -1.95
C LEU A 102 2.60 -5.52 -3.04
N SER A 103 2.85 -5.93 -4.29
CA SER A 103 1.88 -5.79 -5.38
C SER A 103 0.55 -6.49 -5.11
N LYS A 104 0.56 -7.68 -4.48
CA LYS A 104 -0.66 -8.40 -4.11
C LYS A 104 -1.39 -7.69 -2.95
N ARG A 105 -0.65 -7.21 -1.96
CA ARG A 105 -1.20 -6.40 -0.84
C ARG A 105 -1.89 -5.14 -1.36
N MET A 106 -1.24 -4.41 -2.25
CA MET A 106 -1.80 -3.20 -2.86
C MET A 106 -3.07 -3.50 -3.67
N ARG A 107 -3.11 -4.59 -4.45
CA ARG A 107 -4.33 -4.97 -5.19
C ARG A 107 -5.51 -5.26 -4.26
N LYS A 108 -5.27 -5.93 -3.13
CA LYS A 108 -6.29 -6.19 -2.12
C LYS A 108 -6.82 -4.90 -1.50
N LEU A 109 -5.93 -4.00 -1.09
CA LEU A 109 -6.32 -2.68 -0.57
C LEU A 109 -7.10 -1.86 -1.61
N ALA A 110 -6.68 -1.88 -2.87
CA ALA A 110 -7.41 -1.21 -3.96
C ALA A 110 -8.78 -1.83 -4.22
N ALA A 111 -8.92 -3.16 -4.08
CA ALA A 111 -10.21 -3.83 -4.19
C ALA A 111 -11.14 -3.42 -3.04
N ARG A 112 -10.61 -3.36 -1.81
CA ARG A 112 -11.32 -2.91 -0.61
C ARG A 112 -11.81 -1.47 -0.72
N SER A 113 -11.01 -0.56 -1.28
CA SER A 113 -11.37 0.84 -1.45
C SER A 113 -12.06 1.16 -2.79
N ARG A 114 -12.28 0.15 -3.65
CA ARG A 114 -12.67 0.30 -5.06
C ARG A 114 -13.85 1.25 -5.30
N PRO A 115 -14.94 1.21 -4.53
CA PRO A 115 -16.08 2.11 -4.73
C PRO A 115 -15.69 3.59 -4.73
N ALA A 116 -14.73 3.98 -3.89
CA ALA A 116 -14.28 5.36 -3.75
C ALA A 116 -13.04 5.70 -4.58
N THR A 117 -12.17 4.74 -4.90
CA THR A 117 -10.84 5.04 -5.47
C THR A 117 -10.63 4.57 -6.91
N ARG A 118 -11.53 3.76 -7.50
CA ARG A 118 -11.33 3.21 -8.85
C ARG A 118 -11.06 4.29 -9.91
N ASN A 119 -11.77 5.42 -9.83
CA ASN A 119 -11.64 6.51 -10.80
C ASN A 119 -10.31 7.24 -10.66
N LEU A 120 -9.72 7.25 -9.45
CA LEU A 120 -8.45 7.89 -9.15
C LEU A 120 -7.26 7.07 -9.67
N ILE A 121 -7.23 5.78 -9.36
CA ILE A 121 -6.06 4.91 -9.61
C ILE A 121 -6.10 4.20 -10.95
N GLY A 122 -7.28 4.11 -11.58
CA GLY A 122 -7.47 3.38 -12.84
C GLY A 122 -7.28 1.87 -12.67
N ASP A 123 -6.38 1.29 -13.46
CA ASP A 123 -6.07 -0.14 -13.41
C ASP A 123 -5.30 -0.48 -12.13
N ALA A 124 -5.98 -1.15 -11.18
CA ALA A 124 -5.40 -1.53 -9.89
C ALA A 124 -4.20 -2.49 -10.03
N GLY A 125 -4.16 -3.32 -11.08
CA GLY A 125 -3.09 -4.27 -11.32
C GLY A 125 -1.80 -3.58 -11.73
N ARG A 126 -1.91 -2.66 -12.69
CA ARG A 126 -0.86 -1.77 -13.18
C ARG A 126 -0.36 -0.85 -12.08
N TRP A 127 -1.27 -0.20 -11.36
CA TRP A 127 -0.98 0.68 -10.22
C TRP A 127 -0.15 -0.05 -9.14
N ALA A 128 -0.62 -1.21 -8.69
CA ALA A 128 0.06 -1.99 -7.67
C ALA A 128 1.44 -2.50 -8.11
N GLN A 129 1.59 -2.88 -9.39
CA GLN A 129 2.88 -3.29 -9.93
C GLN A 129 3.86 -2.12 -9.96
N THR A 130 3.43 -0.94 -10.44
CA THR A 130 4.26 0.27 -10.46
C THR A 130 4.77 0.60 -9.07
N ILE A 131 3.90 0.61 -8.05
CA ILE A 131 4.30 0.87 -6.65
C ILE A 131 5.35 -0.15 -6.19
N SER A 132 5.12 -1.44 -6.45
CA SER A 132 6.05 -2.48 -6.01
C SER A 132 7.42 -2.34 -6.65
N GLN A 133 7.48 -2.02 -7.95
CA GLN A 133 8.74 -1.84 -8.67
C GLN A 133 9.48 -0.57 -8.22
N THR A 134 8.76 0.55 -8.11
CA THR A 134 9.33 1.81 -7.59
C THR A 134 9.86 1.65 -6.17
N ARG A 135 9.14 0.93 -5.29
CA ARG A 135 9.61 0.66 -3.92
C ARG A 135 10.89 -0.14 -3.93
N ASN A 136 10.94 -1.22 -4.70
CA ASN A 136 12.12 -2.06 -4.79
C ASN A 136 13.32 -1.24 -5.26
N GLU A 137 13.17 -0.46 -6.34
CA GLU A 137 14.22 0.41 -6.86
C GLU A 137 14.76 1.39 -5.81
N LEU A 138 13.88 2.10 -5.11
CA LEU A 138 14.29 3.08 -4.08
C LEU A 138 14.99 2.44 -2.87
N THR A 139 14.77 1.15 -2.60
CA THR A 139 15.44 0.43 -1.51
C THR A 139 16.72 -0.27 -1.93
N HIS A 140 16.95 -0.44 -3.24
CA HIS A 140 18.16 -1.05 -3.78
C HIS A 140 19.13 0.05 -4.22
N LEU A 141 19.86 0.63 -3.24
CA LEU A 141 20.81 1.73 -3.43
C LEU A 141 22.15 1.32 -4.08
N ALA A 142 22.22 0.16 -4.76
CA ALA A 142 23.46 -0.34 -5.34
C ALA A 142 23.51 -0.06 -6.86
N GLY A 143 24.48 0.75 -7.31
CA GLY A 143 24.76 1.03 -8.73
C GLY A 143 24.03 2.25 -9.31
N ASP A 144 23.86 2.28 -10.63
CA ASP A 144 23.06 3.27 -11.38
C ASP A 144 21.56 3.08 -11.09
N SER A 145 21.14 3.41 -9.87
CA SER A 145 19.72 3.36 -9.48
C SER A 145 18.92 4.33 -10.34
N ARG A 146 17.75 3.92 -10.81
CA ARG A 146 16.87 4.78 -11.62
C ARG A 146 16.44 6.00 -10.80
N THR A 147 16.63 7.18 -11.38
CA THR A 147 16.12 8.42 -10.80
C THR A 147 14.69 8.66 -11.28
N PHE A 148 13.73 8.66 -10.35
CA PHE A 148 12.36 9.03 -10.66
C PHE A 148 12.17 10.54 -10.65
N ASN A 149 11.27 11.04 -11.50
CA ASN A 149 10.85 12.44 -11.42
C ASN A 149 10.11 12.69 -10.09
N ASN A 150 10.49 13.74 -9.37
CA ASN A 150 9.88 14.07 -8.08
C ASN A 150 8.37 14.27 -8.16
N GLY A 151 7.86 14.87 -9.24
CA GLY A 151 6.42 15.04 -9.46
C GLY A 151 5.71 13.70 -9.63
N ASP A 152 6.27 12.79 -10.42
CA ASP A 152 5.68 11.47 -10.64
C ASP A 152 5.65 10.66 -9.34
N LEU A 153 6.75 10.68 -8.58
CA LEU A 153 6.82 9.98 -7.30
C LEU A 153 5.87 10.59 -6.26
N TYR A 154 5.69 11.91 -6.27
CA TYR A 154 4.70 12.59 -5.46
C TYR A 154 3.28 12.12 -5.78
N TYR A 155 2.87 12.15 -7.05
CA TYR A 155 1.51 11.73 -7.42
C TYR A 155 1.28 10.24 -7.19
N LEU A 156 2.30 9.40 -7.41
CA LEU A 156 2.21 8.00 -7.04
C LEU A 156 2.01 7.84 -5.52
N SER A 157 2.70 8.64 -4.70
CA SER A 157 2.50 8.67 -3.24
C SER A 157 1.08 9.12 -2.85
N GLU A 158 0.54 10.15 -3.51
CA GLU A 158 -0.82 10.64 -3.27
C GLU A 158 -1.89 9.59 -3.58
N SER A 159 -1.64 8.76 -4.60
CA SER A 159 -2.54 7.66 -4.95
C SER A 159 -2.58 6.58 -3.86
N VAL A 160 -1.41 6.21 -3.30
CA VAL A 160 -1.31 5.28 -2.16
C VAL A 160 -1.97 5.87 -0.93
N TYR A 161 -1.68 7.14 -0.63
CA TYR A 161 -2.28 7.84 0.51
C TYR A 161 -3.81 7.83 0.44
N SER A 162 -4.38 8.06 -0.76
CA SER A 162 -5.82 8.12 -0.95
C SER A 162 -6.49 6.76 -0.74
N VAL A 163 -5.91 5.69 -1.29
CA VAL A 163 -6.36 4.31 -1.06
C VAL A 163 -6.29 3.98 0.43
N MET A 164 -5.16 4.26 1.07
CA MET A 164 -4.96 3.99 2.48
C MET A 164 -5.92 4.73 3.39
N ARG A 165 -6.16 6.01 3.11
CA ARG A 165 -7.12 6.80 3.85
C ARG A 165 -8.53 6.20 3.76
N VAL A 166 -8.95 5.77 2.58
CA VAL A 166 -10.27 5.11 2.41
C VAL A 166 -10.31 3.78 3.16
N CYS A 167 -9.27 2.95 3.07
CA CYS A 167 -9.21 1.68 3.81
C CYS A 167 -9.27 1.87 5.33
N MET A 168 -8.55 2.85 5.88
CA MET A 168 -8.58 3.16 7.31
C MET A 168 -9.95 3.71 7.76
N LEU A 169 -10.63 4.50 6.92
CA LEU A 169 -11.99 4.96 7.21
C LEU A 169 -13.00 3.79 7.20
N LEU A 170 -12.88 2.87 6.25
CA LEU A 170 -13.68 1.64 6.22
C LEU A 170 -13.43 0.78 7.46
N GLU A 171 -12.17 0.60 7.85
CA GLU A 171 -11.78 -0.11 9.09
C GLU A 171 -12.36 0.55 10.35
N SER A 172 -12.56 1.86 10.31
CA SER A 172 -13.17 2.64 11.39
C SER A 172 -14.71 2.63 11.37
N GLY A 173 -15.32 1.86 10.46
CA GLY A 173 -16.78 1.72 10.35
C GLY A 173 -17.48 2.92 9.71
N VAL A 174 -16.78 3.66 8.86
CA VAL A 174 -17.43 4.65 7.97
C VAL A 174 -18.17 3.89 6.85
N PRO A 175 -19.45 4.20 6.57
CA PRO A 175 -20.21 3.50 5.54
C PRO A 175 -19.54 3.59 4.16
N GLU A 176 -19.44 2.45 3.48
CA GLU A 176 -18.89 2.39 2.11
C GLU A 176 -19.67 3.32 1.17
N SER A 177 -20.99 3.38 1.31
CA SER A 177 -21.86 4.26 0.52
C SER A 177 -21.51 5.75 0.67
N ALA A 178 -21.16 6.19 1.88
CA ALA A 178 -20.74 7.57 2.14
C ALA A 178 -19.40 7.88 1.45
N LEU A 179 -18.47 6.93 1.45
CA LEU A 179 -17.18 7.07 0.75
C LEU A 179 -17.34 7.01 -0.77
N ALA A 180 -18.18 6.09 -1.26
CA ALA A 180 -18.51 5.94 -2.67
C ALA A 180 -19.18 7.20 -3.23
N ALA A 181 -20.07 7.85 -2.47
CA ALA A 181 -20.69 9.11 -2.86
C ALA A 181 -19.67 10.25 -3.08
N LYS A 182 -18.45 10.11 -2.56
CA LYS A 182 -17.35 11.07 -2.77
C LYS A 182 -16.36 10.63 -3.85
N SER A 183 -16.58 9.49 -4.53
CA SER A 183 -15.64 8.94 -5.54
C SER A 183 -15.32 9.93 -6.65
N ASP A 184 -16.28 10.82 -6.96
CA ASP A 184 -16.17 11.79 -8.04
C ASP A 184 -16.01 13.24 -7.57
N CYS A 185 -15.73 13.45 -6.29
CA CYS A 185 -15.48 14.80 -5.81
C CYS A 185 -14.21 15.37 -6.45
N ASN A 186 -14.24 16.66 -6.80
CA ASN A 186 -13.11 17.36 -7.41
C ASN A 186 -11.81 17.16 -6.63
N ALA A 187 -11.89 17.13 -5.29
CA ALA A 187 -10.72 16.93 -4.42
C ALA A 187 -10.04 15.56 -4.58
N LEU A 188 -10.76 14.52 -5.02
CA LEU A 188 -10.17 13.22 -5.38
C LEU A 188 -9.72 13.24 -6.84
N ASN A 189 -10.59 13.66 -7.76
CA ASN A 189 -10.33 13.58 -9.20
C ASN A 189 -9.31 14.59 -9.74
N TRP A 190 -9.00 15.67 -8.99
CA TRP A 190 -8.00 16.66 -9.40
C TRP A 190 -6.64 16.04 -9.74
N HIS A 191 -6.27 14.97 -9.02
CA HIS A 191 -5.00 14.28 -9.22
C HIS A 191 -5.06 13.14 -10.23
N LYS A 192 -6.25 12.74 -10.70
CA LYS A 192 -6.43 11.55 -11.55
C LYS A 192 -5.50 11.54 -12.76
N GLU A 193 -5.49 12.63 -13.51
CA GLU A 193 -4.70 12.71 -14.73
C GLU A 193 -3.19 12.76 -14.44
N ARG A 194 -2.80 13.43 -13.35
CA ARG A 194 -1.41 13.47 -12.89
C ARG A 194 -0.92 12.11 -12.39
N ILE A 195 -1.77 11.35 -11.71
CA ILE A 195 -1.49 9.98 -11.27
C ILE A 195 -1.34 9.06 -12.48
N ARG A 196 -2.23 9.17 -13.47
CA ARG A 196 -2.15 8.41 -14.72
C ARG A 196 -0.82 8.68 -15.43
N GLN A 197 -0.48 9.95 -15.63
CA GLN A 197 0.79 10.33 -16.26
C GLN A 197 2.00 9.85 -15.46
N ALA A 198 1.97 9.97 -14.14
CA ALA A 198 3.05 9.49 -13.27
C ALA A 198 3.26 7.98 -13.40
N ILE A 199 2.19 7.19 -13.41
CA ILE A 199 2.25 5.74 -13.62
C ILE A 199 2.85 5.44 -15.00
N ASP A 200 2.46 6.18 -16.04
CA ASP A 200 2.94 5.98 -17.41
C ASP A 200 4.44 6.29 -17.52
N ASN A 201 4.87 7.43 -16.98
CA ASN A 201 6.27 7.87 -16.97
C ASN A 201 7.17 6.89 -16.20
N ILE A 202 6.76 6.50 -14.99
CA ILE A 202 7.54 5.57 -14.16
C ILE A 202 7.66 4.22 -14.86
N ARG A 203 6.57 3.70 -15.42
CA ARG A 203 6.59 2.41 -16.12
C ARG A 203 7.43 2.44 -17.39
N ALA A 204 7.56 3.59 -18.05
CA ALA A 204 8.43 3.72 -19.21
C ALA A 204 9.90 3.49 -18.87
N GLN A 205 10.31 3.64 -17.60
CA GLN A 205 11.68 3.37 -17.14
C GLN A 205 11.98 1.89 -16.84
N PHE A 206 10.93 1.05 -16.81
CA PHE A 206 11.02 -0.40 -16.57
C PHE A 206 10.79 -1.23 -17.83
N LYS A 207 10.61 -0.58 -18.98
CA LYS A 207 10.54 -1.20 -20.30
C LYS A 207 11.91 -1.14 -20.96
#